data_AF-A0A919HQL2-F1
#
_entry.id   AF-A0A919HQL2-F1
#
_cell.length_a   1.000
_cell.length_b   1.000
_cell.length_c   1.000
_cell.angle_alpha   90.00
_cell.angle_beta   90.00
_cell.angle_gamma   90.00
#
_symmetry.space_group_name_H-M   'P 1'
#
loop_
_entity.id
_entity.type
_entity.pdbx_description
1 polymer ?
#
loop_
_entity_poly.entity_id
_entity_poly.type
_entity_poly.pdbx_seq_one_letter_code
_entity_poly.pdbx_strand_id
1 'polypeptide(L)'
;MEFNASVFSAERANYYRCLQTLLLLSRRRASAAAVPERLHPYVRRRRGRSRQRGAEREAPFYGLQAVDSDLQAFPAHQSLLKAYEKLQRAKAAFWAK
;
A
#
# COMPACT_ATOMS: atom_id res chain seq x y z
N MET A 1 8.41 -11.35 -4.18
CA MET A 1 7.68 -10.81 -5.35
C MET A 1 7.10 -11.92 -6.23
N GLU A 2 7.58 -13.16 -6.13
CA GLU A 2 7.22 -14.31 -6.99
C GLU A 2 5.72 -14.49 -7.26
N PHE A 3 4.86 -14.28 -6.26
CA PHE A 3 3.43 -14.61 -6.39
C PHE A 3 2.50 -13.43 -6.73
N ASN A 4 2.93 -12.18 -6.53
CA ASN A 4 2.05 -11.00 -6.66
C ASN A 4 2.56 -9.94 -7.65
N ALA A 5 3.74 -10.13 -8.26
CA ALA A 5 4.31 -9.11 -9.14
C ALA A 5 3.48 -8.85 -10.40
N SER A 6 2.79 -9.85 -10.93
CA SER A 6 2.00 -9.76 -12.16
C SER A 6 0.73 -8.92 -12.01
N VAL A 7 0.15 -8.87 -10.81
CA VAL A 7 -1.09 -8.13 -10.54
C VAL A 7 -0.85 -6.70 -10.05
N PHE A 8 0.41 -6.33 -9.78
CA PHE A 8 0.74 -5.00 -9.29
C PHE A 8 0.79 -3.98 -10.41
N SER A 9 0.37 -2.75 -10.08
CA SER A 9 0.68 -1.60 -10.92
C SER A 9 2.19 -1.43 -11.06
N ALA A 10 2.63 -0.82 -12.16
CA ALA A 10 4.05 -0.59 -12.43
C ALA A 10 4.76 0.14 -11.27
N GLU A 11 4.09 1.11 -10.64
CA GLU A 11 4.61 1.84 -9.49
C GLU A 11 4.77 0.93 -8.26
N ARG A 12 3.77 0.11 -7.94
CA ARG A 12 3.82 -0.80 -6.78
C ARG A 12 4.83 -1.92 -6.99
N ALA A 13 4.95 -2.45 -8.20
CA ALA A 13 5.98 -3.41 -8.56
C ALA A 13 7.39 -2.80 -8.41
N ASN A 14 7.58 -1.56 -8.85
CA ASN A 14 8.86 -0.87 -8.67
C ASN A 14 9.20 -0.66 -7.19
N TYR A 15 8.22 -0.27 -6.39
CA TYR A 15 8.38 -0.13 -4.95
C TYR A 15 8.90 -1.42 -4.30
N TYR A 16 8.27 -2.57 -4.55
CA TYR A 16 8.67 -3.84 -3.94
C TYR A 16 10.03 -4.33 -4.45
N ARG A 17 10.42 -4.04 -5.71
CA ARG A 17 11.79 -4.31 -6.19
C ARG A 17 12.82 -3.52 -5.39
N CYS A 18 12.59 -2.22 -5.22
CA CYS A 18 13.48 -1.37 -4.42
C CYS A 18 13.55 -1.85 -2.96
N LEU A 19 12.42 -2.20 -2.35
CA LEU A 19 12.37 -2.69 -0.98
C LEU A 19 13.15 -4.00 -0.82
N GLN A 20 12.96 -4.97 -1.73
CA GLN A 20 13.69 -6.24 -1.71
C GLN A 20 15.20 -6.02 -1.81
N THR A 21 15.66 -5.15 -2.71
CA THR A 21 17.07 -4.81 -2.82
C THR A 21 17.62 -4.18 -1.55
N LEU A 22 16.88 -3.25 -0.93
CA LEU A 22 17.29 -2.63 0.34
C LEU A 22 17.39 -3.64 1.48
N LEU A 23 16.48 -4.60 1.56
CA LEU A 23 16.52 -5.68 2.58
C LEU A 23 17.68 -6.66 2.36
N LEU A 24 18.01 -6.97 1.10
CA LEU A 24 19.18 -7.79 0.78
C LEU A 24 20.49 -7.06 1.11
N LEU A 25 20.54 -5.76 0.82
CA LEU A 25 21.67 -4.89 1.18
C LEU A 25 21.81 -4.73 2.69
N SER A 26 20.71 -4.61 3.46
CA SER A 26 20.80 -4.48 4.92
C SER A 26 21.26 -5.77 5.61
N ARG A 27 21.04 -6.94 4.98
CA ARG A 27 21.52 -8.24 5.47
C ARG A 27 22.98 -8.50 5.14
N ARG A 28 23.46 -8.00 3.99
CA ARG A 28 24.89 -7.96 3.70
C ARG A 28 25.52 -6.90 4.60
N ARG A 29 26.31 -7.29 5.60
CA ARG A 29 27.19 -6.39 6.38
C ARG A 29 28.21 -5.60 5.54
N ALA A 30 28.13 -5.67 4.21
CA ALA A 30 29.07 -5.08 3.28
C ALA A 30 28.84 -3.57 3.19
N SER A 31 29.92 -2.83 3.45
CA SER A 31 30.05 -1.37 3.43
C SER A 31 29.16 -0.70 2.39
N ALA A 32 28.52 0.40 2.79
CA ALA A 32 27.58 1.24 2.02
C ALA A 32 28.08 1.73 0.64
N ALA A 33 29.32 1.42 0.27
CA ALA A 33 29.95 1.71 -1.02
C ALA A 33 29.46 0.82 -2.18
N ALA A 34 28.81 -0.32 -1.92
CA ALA A 34 28.42 -1.29 -2.95
C ALA A 34 27.01 -1.08 -3.55
N VAL A 35 26.34 0.06 -3.28
CA VAL A 35 25.00 0.32 -3.84
C VAL A 35 25.14 0.75 -5.31
N PRO A 36 24.57 0.00 -6.29
CA PRO A 36 24.68 0.35 -7.70
C PRO A 36 24.14 1.74 -8.00
N GLU A 37 24.84 2.49 -8.86
CA GLU A 37 24.52 3.87 -9.23
C GLU A 37 23.10 4.03 -9.80
N ARG A 38 22.56 2.98 -10.43
CA ARG A 38 21.16 2.93 -10.93
C ARG A 38 20.09 2.95 -9.83
N LEU A 39 20.39 2.42 -8.64
CA LEU A 39 19.49 2.50 -7.48
C LEU A 39 19.65 3.82 -6.74
N HIS A 40 20.76 4.52 -6.97
CA HIS A 40 21.17 5.70 -6.22
C HIS A 40 20.14 6.85 -6.27
N PRO A 41 19.49 7.22 -7.42
CA PRO A 41 18.51 8.30 -7.44
C PRO A 41 17.24 7.97 -6.67
N TYR A 42 16.69 6.77 -6.84
CA TYR A 42 15.43 6.36 -6.20
C TYR A 42 15.63 6.10 -4.70
N VAL A 43 16.76 5.49 -4.34
CA VAL A 43 17.16 5.24 -2.94
C VAL A 43 17.57 6.55 -2.24
N ARG A 44 18.29 7.47 -2.89
CA ARG A 44 18.63 8.80 -2.32
C ARG A 44 17.39 9.66 -2.15
N ARG A 45 16.48 9.68 -3.14
CA ARG A 45 15.23 10.45 -3.05
C ARG A 45 14.31 9.91 -1.95
N ARG A 46 14.27 8.59 -1.74
CA ARG A 46 13.58 7.99 -0.59
C ARG A 46 14.29 8.23 0.73
N ARG A 47 15.61 8.04 0.83
CA ARG A 47 16.40 8.37 2.05
C ARG A 47 16.28 9.85 2.43
N GLY A 48 16.18 10.74 1.44
CA GLY A 48 15.94 12.17 1.63
C GLY A 48 14.51 12.47 2.07
N ARG A 49 13.51 11.86 1.43
CA ARG A 49 12.09 11.99 1.83
C ARG A 49 11.75 11.32 3.17
N SER A 50 12.43 10.23 3.53
CA SER A 50 12.33 9.54 4.82
C SER A 50 13.20 10.19 5.91
N ARG A 51 13.99 11.21 5.57
CA ARG A 51 14.63 12.09 6.56
C ARG A 51 13.80 13.34 6.84
N GLN A 52 13.08 13.86 5.83
CA GLN A 52 12.11 14.96 6.02
C GLN A 52 10.82 14.50 6.69
N ARG A 53 10.46 13.22 6.56
CA ARG A 53 9.46 12.56 7.40
C ARG A 53 10.23 11.83 8.48
N GLY A 54 10.30 12.39 9.68
CA GLY A 54 11.02 11.76 10.79
C GLY A 54 10.67 10.28 10.93
N ALA A 55 11.62 9.51 11.48
CA ALA A 55 11.49 8.10 11.82
C ALA A 55 11.38 7.09 10.66
N GLU A 56 12.50 6.41 10.40
CA GLU A 56 12.64 5.21 9.57
C GLU A 56 11.88 3.97 10.13
N ARG A 57 10.71 4.15 10.78
CA ARG A 57 9.80 3.09 11.26
C ARG A 57 8.30 3.34 10.94
N GLU A 58 7.91 4.51 10.42
CA GLU A 58 6.52 4.99 10.54
C GLU A 58 5.50 4.51 9.50
N ALA A 59 5.87 3.81 8.42
CA ALA A 59 4.87 3.38 7.42
C ALA A 59 5.15 1.99 6.79
N PRO A 60 4.98 0.89 7.55
CA PRO A 60 5.06 -0.48 7.01
C PRO A 60 4.01 -0.76 5.91
N PHE A 61 2.89 -0.05 5.96
CA PHE A 61 1.70 -0.31 5.16
C PHE A 61 1.66 0.54 3.88
N TYR A 62 2.59 0.27 2.95
CA TYR A 62 2.64 1.01 1.68
C TYR A 62 1.41 0.73 0.79
N GLY A 63 0.71 1.80 0.41
CA GLY A 63 -0.47 1.73 -0.46
C GLY A 63 -1.73 1.22 0.24
N LEU A 64 -1.70 1.13 1.58
CA LEU A 64 -2.87 0.81 2.39
C LEU A 64 -3.25 2.06 3.17
N GLN A 65 -4.43 2.58 2.86
CA GLN A 65 -5.06 3.65 3.62
C GLN A 65 -5.68 3.09 4.90
N ALA A 66 -5.77 3.91 5.95
CA ALA A 66 -6.55 3.56 7.13
C ALA A 66 -8.03 3.45 6.76
N VAL A 67 -8.74 2.50 7.36
CA VAL A 67 -10.14 2.22 7.04
C VAL A 67 -10.91 2.09 8.35
N ASP A 68 -12.05 2.74 8.40
CA ASP A 68 -13.04 2.73 9.47
C ASP A 68 -13.95 1.50 9.39
N SER A 69 -14.73 1.26 10.45
CA SER A 69 -15.68 0.13 10.52
C SER A 69 -16.76 0.17 9.43
N ASP A 70 -17.13 1.36 8.97
CA ASP A 70 -18.14 1.55 7.92
C ASP A 70 -17.53 1.56 6.52
N LEU A 71 -16.22 1.32 6.39
CA LEU A 71 -15.49 1.17 5.13
C LEU A 71 -15.65 2.41 4.22
N GLN A 72 -15.71 3.62 4.80
CA GLN A 72 -15.88 4.87 4.05
C GLN A 72 -14.72 5.14 3.09
N ALA A 73 -13.52 4.67 3.43
CA ALA A 73 -12.34 4.80 2.59
C ALA A 73 -12.44 4.07 1.23
N PHE A 74 -13.41 3.16 1.05
CA PHE A 74 -13.57 2.37 -0.18
C PHE A 74 -14.84 2.74 -0.97
N PRO A 75 -14.73 3.56 -2.04
CA PRO A 75 -15.89 3.98 -2.84
C PRO A 75 -16.68 2.81 -3.46
N ALA A 76 -15.98 1.73 -3.83
CA ALA A 76 -16.60 0.52 -4.35
C ALA A 76 -17.51 -0.15 -3.31
N HIS A 77 -17.06 -0.19 -2.05
CA HIS A 77 -17.85 -0.76 -0.96
C HIS A 77 -19.06 0.12 -0.60
N GLN A 78 -18.88 1.44 -0.56
CA GLN A 78 -20.00 2.37 -0.34
C GLN A 78 -21.08 2.25 -1.43
N SER A 79 -20.68 2.02 -2.68
CA SER A 79 -21.62 1.79 -3.77
C SER A 79 -22.41 0.48 -3.59
N LEU A 80 -21.75 -0.56 -3.07
CA LEU A 80 -22.40 -1.83 -2.72
C LEU A 80 -23.41 -1.65 -1.57
N LEU A 81 -23.04 -0.94 -0.50
CA LEU A 81 -23.94 -0.66 0.63
C LEU A 81 -25.17 0.14 0.18
N LYS A 82 -25.00 1.14 -0.67
CA LYS A 82 -26.13 1.89 -1.27
C LYS A 82 -27.08 1.00 -2.08
N ALA A 83 -26.55 0.02 -2.80
CA ALA A 83 -27.39 -0.95 -3.49
C ALA A 83 -28.13 -1.87 -2.50
N TYR A 84 -27.42 -2.32 -1.46
CA TYR A 84 -27.97 -3.17 -0.41
C TYR A 84 -29.08 -2.48 0.39
N GLU A 85 -28.93 -1.21 0.73
CA GLU A 85 -29.95 -0.42 1.44
C GLU A 85 -31.32 -0.43 0.73
N LYS A 86 -31.32 -0.38 -0.61
CA LYS A 86 -32.57 -0.44 -1.40
C LYS A 86 -33.30 -1.75 -1.14
N LEU A 87 -32.57 -2.85 -1.08
CA LEU A 87 -33.13 -4.18 -0.78
C LEU A 87 -33.62 -4.25 0.67
N GLN A 88 -32.89 -3.66 1.61
CA GLN A 88 -33.29 -3.65 3.01
C GLN A 88 -34.57 -2.85 3.24
N ARG A 89 -34.75 -1.71 2.56
CA ARG A 89 -36.00 -0.94 2.58
C ARG A 89 -37.17 -1.76 2.01
N ALA A 90 -36.95 -2.45 0.89
CA ALA A 90 -37.97 -3.31 0.29
C ALA A 90 -38.38 -4.46 1.23
N LYS A 91 -37.43 -5.12 1.90
CA LYS A 91 -37.71 -6.15 2.89
C LYS A 91 -38.49 -5.60 4.09
N ALA A 92 -38.08 -4.45 4.63
CA ALA A 92 -38.76 -3.83 5.75
C ALA A 92 -40.22 -3.50 5.40
N ALA A 93 -40.47 -2.93 4.22
CA ALA A 93 -41.82 -2.64 3.75
C ALA A 93 -42.66 -3.91 3.52
N PHE A 94 -42.05 -4.99 3.04
CA PHE A 94 -42.73 -6.27 2.82
C PHE A 94 -43.16 -6.95 4.13
N TRP A 95 -42.28 -6.96 5.14
CA TRP A 95 -42.54 -7.62 6.43
C TRP A 95 -43.29 -6.74 7.44
N ALA A 96 -43.40 -5.42 7.21
CA ALA A 96 -44.23 -4.52 8.01
C ALA A 96 -45.72 -4.56 7.63
N LYS A 97 -46.08 -5.39 6.65
CA LYS A 97 -47.44 -5.59 6.15
C LYS A 97 -47.99 -6.92 6.65
#